data_AF-A0A931DH22-F1
#
_entry.id   AF-A0A931DH22-F1
#
_cell.length_a   1.000
_cell.length_b   1.000
_cell.length_c   1.000
_cell.angle_alpha   90.00
_cell.angle_beta   90.00
_cell.angle_gamma   90.00
#
_symmetry.space_group_name_H-M   'P 1'
#
loop_
_entity.id
_entity.type
_entity.pdbx_description
1 polymer ?
#
loop_
_entity_poly.entity_id
_entity_poly.type
_entity_poly.pdbx_seq_one_letter_code
_entity_poly.pdbx_strand_id
1 'polypeptide(L)'
;MSEARRVKVEGDLFHGRVPDGAVYVGRAAPGLPQSPYRNRHRVGKPCQQCGGAVHTLGESLALYATDLDENPELIEQARRDLAGRDLCCWCKLTDPCHVDELLQRVNADETDDFCPDCLEYVCVCTPIYVRHVEDVPTGGLL
;
A
#
# COMPACT_ATOMS: atom_id res chain seq x y z
N MET A 1 13.05 -14.40 -2.19
CA MET A 1 11.69 -14.14 -2.72
C MET A 1 11.79 -12.96 -3.66
N SER A 2 11.16 -12.98 -4.83
CA SER A 2 11.18 -11.83 -5.74
C SER A 2 10.44 -10.65 -5.12
N GLU A 3 10.96 -9.45 -5.33
CA GLU A 3 10.34 -8.20 -4.90
C GLU A 3 8.97 -8.04 -5.57
N ALA A 4 7.96 -7.66 -4.77
CA ALA A 4 6.62 -7.39 -5.26
C ALA A 4 6.63 -6.20 -6.21
N ARG A 5 6.02 -6.35 -7.40
CA ARG A 5 6.06 -5.32 -8.44
C ARG A 5 4.68 -4.96 -8.97
N ARG A 6 4.64 -3.79 -9.61
CA ARG A 6 3.48 -3.36 -10.38
C ARG A 6 3.46 -4.07 -11.73
N VAL A 7 2.35 -4.72 -12.03
CA VAL A 7 2.05 -5.27 -13.35
C VAL A 7 0.77 -4.64 -13.91
N LYS A 8 0.51 -4.82 -15.20
CA LYS A 8 -0.68 -4.28 -15.86
C LYS A 8 -1.69 -5.40 -16.10
N VAL A 9 -2.98 -5.07 -15.97
CA VAL A 9 -4.04 -5.96 -16.48
C VAL A 9 -3.85 -6.20 -17.98
N GLU A 10 -3.98 -7.46 -18.38
CA GLU A 10 -3.86 -7.91 -19.77
C GLU A 10 -5.22 -7.90 -20.49
N GLY A 11 -5.18 -7.93 -21.83
CA GLY A 11 -6.37 -7.95 -22.67
C GLY A 11 -6.98 -6.56 -22.89
N ASP A 12 -8.29 -6.53 -23.10
CA ASP A 12 -9.07 -5.32 -23.36
C ASP A 12 -10.06 -5.00 -22.23
N LEU A 13 -10.75 -3.86 -22.32
CA LEU A 13 -11.66 -3.38 -21.29
C LEU A 13 -12.79 -4.36 -20.94
N PHE A 14 -13.21 -5.22 -21.88
CA PHE A 14 -14.32 -6.15 -21.69
C PHE A 14 -13.85 -7.55 -21.28
N HIS A 15 -12.61 -7.91 -21.59
CA HIS A 15 -12.00 -9.21 -21.31
C HIS A 15 -10.67 -9.08 -20.56
N GLY A 16 -10.65 -8.24 -19.52
CA GLY A 16 -9.47 -8.00 -18.72
C GLY A 16 -9.05 -9.23 -17.91
N ARG A 17 -7.75 -9.54 -17.93
CA ARG A 17 -7.16 -10.64 -17.16
C ARG A 17 -6.10 -10.12 -16.20
N VAL A 18 -6.21 -10.51 -14.94
CA VAL A 18 -5.16 -10.30 -13.93
C VAL A 18 -4.01 -11.28 -14.23
N PRO A 19 -2.77 -10.81 -14.40
CA PRO A 19 -1.62 -11.70 -14.56
C PRO A 19 -1.50 -12.67 -13.39
N ASP A 20 -0.97 -13.87 -13.65
CA ASP A 20 -0.83 -14.92 -12.65
C ASP A 20 -0.04 -14.43 -11.43
N GLY A 21 -0.58 -14.71 -10.23
CA GLY A 21 0.00 -14.30 -8.95
C GLY A 21 -0.30 -12.85 -8.54
N ALA A 22 -0.77 -11.99 -9.46
CA ALA A 22 -1.04 -10.59 -9.15
C ALA A 22 -2.42 -10.36 -8.51
N VAL A 23 -2.58 -9.21 -7.85
CA VAL A 23 -3.85 -8.75 -7.26
C VAL A 23 -4.37 -7.53 -7.99
N TYR A 24 -5.64 -7.59 -8.39
CA TYR A 24 -6.30 -6.40 -8.90
C TYR A 24 -6.65 -5.42 -7.78
N VAL A 25 -6.09 -4.22 -7.87
CA VAL A 25 -6.33 -3.13 -6.89
C VAL A 25 -7.02 -1.91 -7.52
N GLY A 26 -7.66 -2.11 -8.69
CA GLY A 26 -8.30 -1.04 -9.45
C GLY A 26 -9.78 -0.81 -9.14
N ARG A 27 -10.39 0.09 -9.91
CA ARG A 27 -11.85 0.35 -9.86
C ARG A 27 -12.61 -0.79 -10.56
N ALA A 28 -13.91 -0.92 -10.35
CA ALA A 28 -14.70 -1.91 -11.08
C ALA A 28 -14.50 -1.78 -12.61
N ALA A 29 -14.28 -2.91 -13.26
CA ALA A 29 -14.32 -3.09 -14.71
C ALA A 29 -15.04 -4.42 -15.03
N PRO A 30 -15.50 -4.65 -16.26
CA PRO A 30 -16.07 -5.95 -16.65
C PRO A 30 -15.16 -7.12 -16.24
N GLY A 31 -15.69 -8.07 -15.46
CA GLY A 31 -14.94 -9.22 -14.95
C GLY A 31 -13.94 -8.94 -13.82
N LEU A 32 -13.74 -7.69 -13.43
CA LEU A 32 -12.80 -7.28 -12.38
C LEU A 32 -13.53 -6.50 -11.29
N PRO A 33 -13.77 -7.12 -10.10
CA PRO A 33 -14.50 -6.46 -9.03
C PRO A 33 -13.75 -5.24 -8.51
N GLN A 34 -14.51 -4.29 -7.96
CA GLN A 34 -13.93 -3.09 -7.35
C GLN A 34 -13.06 -3.47 -6.14
N SER A 35 -11.81 -3.00 -6.14
CA SER A 35 -10.93 -3.17 -4.98
C SER A 35 -11.26 -2.18 -3.85
N PRO A 36 -11.17 -2.60 -2.58
CA PRO A 36 -11.19 -1.66 -1.45
C PRO A 36 -9.99 -0.68 -1.51
N TYR A 37 -8.87 -1.12 -2.08
CA TYR A 37 -7.61 -0.36 -2.16
C TYR A 37 -7.51 0.55 -3.40
N ARG A 38 -8.58 0.73 -4.19
CA ARG A 38 -8.53 1.59 -5.38
C ARG A 38 -8.25 3.05 -5.03
N ASN A 39 -7.61 3.79 -5.93
CA ASN A 39 -7.64 5.25 -5.86
C ASN A 39 -9.07 5.76 -6.02
N ARG A 40 -9.55 6.57 -5.06
CA ARG A 40 -10.89 7.17 -5.07
C ARG A 40 -10.94 8.44 -5.92
N HIS A 41 -9.83 9.17 -5.99
CA HIS A 41 -9.65 10.44 -6.71
C HIS A 41 -9.47 10.17 -8.22
N ARG A 42 -10.35 10.70 -9.07
CA ARG A 42 -10.34 10.45 -10.53
C ARG A 42 -9.55 11.54 -11.25
N VAL A 43 -8.65 11.13 -12.13
CA VAL A 43 -7.94 12.05 -13.04
C VAL A 43 -8.88 12.53 -14.15
N GLY A 44 -8.88 13.84 -14.41
CA GLY A 44 -9.59 14.45 -15.55
C GLY A 44 -11.12 14.35 -15.49
N LYS A 45 -11.70 13.93 -14.36
CA LYS A 45 -13.16 13.88 -14.14
C LYS A 45 -13.51 14.48 -12.78
N PRO A 46 -14.73 15.01 -12.59
CA PRO A 46 -15.18 15.52 -11.29
C PRO A 46 -15.04 14.45 -10.19
N CYS A 47 -14.23 14.74 -9.19
CA CYS A 47 -13.94 13.87 -8.06
C CYS A 47 -15.07 13.90 -7.05
N GLN A 48 -15.66 12.75 -6.76
CA GLN A 48 -16.76 12.63 -5.81
C GLN A 48 -16.30 12.84 -4.35
N GLN A 49 -15.02 12.66 -4.06
CA GLN A 49 -14.46 12.89 -2.71
C GLN A 49 -14.12 14.36 -2.47
N CYS A 50 -13.89 15.13 -3.53
CA CYS A 50 -13.39 16.51 -3.44
C CYS A 50 -14.40 17.52 -3.99
N GLY A 51 -15.69 17.31 -3.74
CA GLY A 51 -16.75 18.26 -4.11
C GLY A 51 -16.86 18.54 -5.62
N GLY A 52 -16.41 17.63 -6.48
CA GLY A 52 -16.43 17.78 -7.94
C GLY A 52 -15.17 18.41 -8.55
N ALA A 53 -14.12 18.65 -7.75
CA ALA A 53 -12.83 19.10 -8.29
C ALA A 53 -12.28 18.15 -9.36
N VAL A 54 -11.57 18.70 -10.35
CA VAL A 54 -10.93 17.92 -11.42
C VAL A 54 -9.42 17.89 -11.15
N HIS A 55 -8.87 16.69 -10.95
CA HIS A 55 -7.47 16.51 -10.62
C HIS A 55 -6.63 16.15 -11.84
N THR A 56 -5.40 16.65 -11.86
CA THR A 56 -4.29 16.09 -12.62
C THR A 56 -3.88 14.72 -12.07
N LEU A 57 -3.01 14.00 -12.79
CA LEU A 57 -2.47 12.72 -12.30
C LEU A 57 -1.70 12.90 -10.98
N GLY A 58 -0.83 13.91 -10.90
CA GLY A 58 -0.04 14.20 -9.70
C GLY A 58 -0.92 14.49 -8.48
N GLU A 59 -1.91 15.38 -8.61
CA GLU A 59 -2.84 15.70 -7.53
C GLU A 59 -3.65 14.47 -7.09
N SER A 60 -4.10 13.65 -8.05
CA SER A 60 -4.85 12.42 -7.76
C SER A 60 -4.02 11.39 -7.00
N LEU A 61 -2.71 11.33 -7.22
CA LEU A 61 -1.79 10.44 -6.50
C LEU A 61 -1.43 11.01 -5.13
N ALA A 62 -1.16 12.32 -5.03
CA ALA A 62 -0.90 12.98 -3.76
C ALA A 62 -2.08 12.82 -2.78
N LEU A 63 -3.31 13.06 -3.25
CA LEU A 63 -4.51 12.84 -2.43
C LEU A 63 -4.70 11.37 -2.05
N TYR A 64 -4.30 10.45 -2.92
CA TYR A 64 -4.38 9.03 -2.60
C TYR A 64 -3.34 8.60 -1.56
N ALA A 65 -2.13 9.13 -1.65
CA ALA A 65 -1.10 8.95 -0.62
C ALA A 65 -1.59 9.49 0.73
N THR A 66 -2.16 10.70 0.77
CA THR A 66 -2.79 11.24 1.98
C THR A 66 -3.93 10.36 2.51
N ASP A 67 -4.85 9.92 1.64
CA ASP A 67 -5.91 8.96 2.01
C ASP A 67 -5.33 7.68 2.65
N LEU A 68 -4.17 7.19 2.20
CA LEU A 68 -3.54 6.01 2.77
C LEU A 68 -2.89 6.31 4.12
N ASP A 69 -2.18 7.42 4.24
CA ASP A 69 -1.46 7.83 5.45
C ASP A 69 -2.43 8.19 6.60
N GLU A 70 -3.59 8.75 6.27
CA GLU A 70 -4.63 9.10 7.24
C GLU A 70 -5.51 7.91 7.67
N ASN A 71 -5.39 6.74 7.03
CA ASN A 71 -6.19 5.54 7.32
C ASN A 71 -5.28 4.33 7.63
N PRO A 72 -4.60 4.32 8.78
CA PRO A 72 -3.64 3.26 9.14
C PRO A 72 -4.27 1.86 9.18
N GLU A 73 -5.54 1.74 9.55
CA GLU A 73 -6.27 0.47 9.54
C GLU A 73 -6.45 -0.12 8.14
N LEU A 74 -6.60 0.76 7.12
CA LEU A 74 -6.65 0.34 5.72
C LEU A 74 -5.30 -0.19 5.27
N ILE A 75 -4.21 0.42 5.72
CA ILE A 75 -2.84 -0.04 5.42
C ILE A 75 -2.54 -1.36 6.11
N GLU A 76 -2.92 -1.54 7.37
CA GLU A 76 -2.80 -2.84 8.05
C GLU A 76 -3.57 -3.94 7.32
N GLN A 77 -4.79 -3.65 6.86
CA GLN A 77 -5.56 -4.60 6.07
C GLN A 77 -4.86 -4.88 4.72
N ALA A 78 -4.39 -3.84 4.04
CA ALA A 78 -3.66 -3.96 2.78
C ALA A 78 -2.39 -4.80 2.95
N ARG A 79 -1.64 -4.63 4.03
CA ARG A 79 -0.45 -5.45 4.35
C ARG A 79 -0.81 -6.93 4.47
N ARG A 80 -1.88 -7.26 5.22
CA ARG A 80 -2.35 -8.65 5.34
C ARG A 80 -2.75 -9.27 4.01
N ASP A 81 -3.39 -8.48 3.13
CA ASP A 81 -3.97 -9.00 1.89
C ASP A 81 -2.97 -9.00 0.70
N LEU A 82 -1.99 -8.08 0.72
CA LEU A 82 -1.20 -7.68 -0.45
C LEU A 82 0.31 -7.81 -0.28
N ALA A 83 0.85 -7.87 0.94
CA ALA A 83 2.31 -7.87 1.14
C ALA A 83 2.98 -9.04 0.40
N GLY A 84 4.09 -8.74 -0.28
CA GLY A 84 4.84 -9.71 -1.08
C GLY A 84 4.17 -10.17 -2.38
N ARG A 85 3.05 -9.55 -2.80
CA ARG A 85 2.33 -9.91 -4.03
C ARG A 85 2.47 -8.83 -5.11
N ASP A 86 2.57 -9.26 -6.36
CA ASP A 86 2.45 -8.35 -7.49
C ASP A 86 1.06 -7.71 -7.48
N LEU A 87 0.99 -6.41 -7.77
CA LEU A 87 -0.26 -5.66 -7.79
C LEU A 87 -0.53 -5.15 -9.20
N CYS A 88 -1.80 -5.14 -9.60
CA CYS A 88 -2.17 -4.77 -10.96
C CYS A 88 -3.31 -3.74 -11.06
N CYS A 89 -3.19 -2.90 -12.08
CA CYS A 89 -4.15 -1.89 -12.49
C CYS A 89 -4.15 -1.75 -14.02
N TRP A 90 -5.08 -0.97 -14.56
CA TRP A 90 -5.18 -0.67 -15.99
C TRP A 90 -4.21 0.41 -16.48
N CYS A 91 -3.60 1.19 -15.58
CA CYS A 91 -2.70 2.28 -15.96
C CYS A 91 -1.49 1.77 -16.75
N LYS A 92 -1.04 2.55 -17.74
CA LYS A 92 0.19 2.27 -18.49
C LYS A 92 1.37 2.20 -17.53
N LEU A 93 2.27 1.24 -17.72
CA LEU A 93 3.45 1.07 -16.84
C LEU A 93 4.45 2.22 -16.94
N THR A 94 4.39 3.02 -18.02
CA THR A 94 5.22 4.23 -18.19
C THR A 94 4.78 5.40 -17.33
N ASP A 95 3.54 5.38 -16.83
CA ASP A 95 2.93 6.48 -16.10
C ASP A 95 2.82 6.08 -14.62
N PRO A 96 2.98 7.02 -13.66
CA PRO A 96 2.82 6.72 -12.25
C PRO A 96 1.38 6.30 -11.93
N CYS A 97 1.21 5.45 -10.92
CA CYS A 97 -0.07 4.85 -10.57
C CYS A 97 -0.22 4.72 -9.06
N HIS A 98 -1.46 4.60 -8.63
CA HIS A 98 -1.79 4.36 -7.22
C HIS A 98 -1.26 3.02 -6.70
N VAL A 99 -0.98 2.08 -7.61
CA VAL A 99 -0.34 0.80 -7.26
C VAL A 99 1.07 1.04 -6.70
N ASP A 100 1.78 2.05 -7.19
CA ASP A 100 3.14 2.36 -6.75
C ASP A 100 3.10 2.83 -5.28
N GLU A 101 2.15 3.71 -4.94
CA GLU A 101 1.90 4.17 -3.55
C GLU A 101 1.51 3.04 -2.59
N LEU A 102 0.72 2.06 -3.06
CA LEU A 102 0.36 0.88 -2.27
C LEU A 102 1.55 -0.03 -2.04
N LEU A 103 2.31 -0.35 -3.09
CA LEU A 103 3.47 -1.24 -2.99
C LEU A 103 4.49 -0.69 -2.00
N GLN A 104 4.71 0.63 -2.00
CA GLN A 104 5.60 1.28 -1.05
C GLN A 104 5.15 1.06 0.40
N ARG A 105 3.86 1.24 0.72
CA ARG A 105 3.36 1.17 2.11
C ARG A 105 3.13 -0.25 2.61
N VAL A 106 2.72 -1.16 1.74
CA VAL A 106 2.44 -2.55 2.12
C VAL A 106 3.69 -3.42 2.23
N ASN A 107 4.82 -2.98 1.66
CA ASN A 107 6.10 -3.66 1.73
C ASN A 107 7.20 -2.84 2.42
N ALA A 108 6.90 -1.63 2.92
CA ALA A 108 7.83 -0.93 3.81
C ALA A 108 7.95 -1.74 5.11
N ASP A 109 9.17 -2.13 5.46
CA ASP A 109 9.45 -2.72 6.77
C ASP A 109 9.20 -1.65 7.85
N GLU A 110 8.58 -2.04 8.96
CA GLU A 110 8.37 -1.19 10.16
C GLU A 110 9.69 -0.79 10.84
N THR A 111 10.85 -1.05 10.23
CA THR A 111 12.15 -1.14 10.91
C THR A 111 13.13 -0.01 10.60
N ASP A 112 12.71 1.07 9.96
CA ASP A 112 13.55 2.28 9.85
C ASP A 112 13.36 3.26 11.03
N ASP A 113 12.88 2.79 12.18
CA ASP A 113 13.07 3.43 13.48
C ASP A 113 14.49 3.15 14.03
N PHE A 114 15.53 3.46 13.23
CA PHE A 114 16.89 3.55 13.74
C PHE A 114 17.10 4.93 14.36
N CYS A 115 17.05 5.02 15.68
CA CYS A 115 17.51 6.21 16.39
C CYS A 115 19.05 6.27 16.33
N PRO A 116 19.67 7.22 15.61
CA PRO A 116 21.13 7.28 15.47
C PRO A 116 21.86 7.54 16.78
N ASP A 117 21.12 7.95 17.83
CA ASP A 117 21.67 8.23 19.17
C ASP A 117 21.65 7.02 20.13
N CYS A 118 20.85 5.97 19.88
CA CYS A 118 20.58 4.93 20.89
C CYS A 118 21.04 3.50 20.54
N LEU A 119 21.42 3.20 19.28
CA LEU A 119 21.94 1.89 18.84
C LEU A 119 21.13 0.64 19.29
N GLU A 120 19.86 0.80 19.67
CA GLU A 120 18.93 -0.31 19.95
C GLU A 120 17.67 -0.15 19.09
N TYR A 121 17.20 -1.27 18.54
CA TYR A 121 15.95 -1.32 17.78
C TYR A 121 14.78 -1.05 18.74
N VAL A 122 13.92 -0.09 18.37
CA VAL A 122 12.67 0.38 19.01
C VAL A 122 12.80 1.64 19.88
N CYS A 123 12.28 2.76 19.38
CA CYS A 123 11.52 3.70 20.22
C CYS A 123 10.53 4.54 19.39
N VAL A 124 9.24 4.17 19.48
CA VAL A 124 8.11 4.99 19.03
C VAL A 124 7.81 5.99 20.14
N CYS A 125 8.07 7.27 19.91
CA CYS A 125 7.86 8.34 20.87
C CYS A 125 6.37 8.69 21.08
N THR A 126 5.56 7.75 21.58
CA THR A 126 4.39 8.06 22.41
C THR A 126 4.28 7.07 23.57
N PRO A 127 3.92 7.53 24.79
CA PRO A 127 3.96 6.72 25.99
C PRO A 127 2.69 5.87 26.07
N ILE A 128 2.84 4.56 26.25
CA ILE A 128 1.97 3.62 26.98
C ILE A 128 2.44 2.23 26.54
N TYR A 129 2.79 1.38 27.51
CA TYR A 129 3.28 0.00 27.37
C TYR A 129 4.78 -0.20 27.10
N VAL A 130 5.59 0.02 28.14
CA VAL A 130 6.90 -0.65 28.26
C VAL A 130 6.67 -2.02 28.88
N ARG A 131 6.97 -3.10 28.14
CA ARG A 131 7.33 -4.39 28.75
C ARG A 131 8.85 -4.45 28.81
N HIS A 132 9.40 -4.54 30.03
CA HIS A 132 10.83 -4.69 30.25
C HIS A 132 11.32 -6.05 29.74
N VAL A 133 12.51 -6.04 29.13
CA VAL A 133 13.17 -7.22 28.52
C VAL A 133 13.82 -8.13 29.58
N GLU A 134 13.82 -7.72 30.86
CA GLU A 134 14.49 -8.42 31.95
C GLU A 134 13.80 -9.73 32.40
N ASP A 135 12.61 -10.04 31.90
CA ASP A 135 11.83 -11.24 32.25
C ASP A 135 12.09 -12.47 31.35
N VAL A 136 13.09 -12.42 30.46
CA VAL A 136 13.46 -13.59 29.63
C VAL A 136 14.44 -14.47 30.43
N PRO A 137 14.07 -15.68 30.89
CA PRO A 137 15.02 -16.56 31.55
C PRO A 137 16.08 -17.00 30.53
N THR A 138 17.31 -16.57 30.76
CA THR A 138 18.49 -17.06 30.03
C THR A 138 18.65 -18.54 30.31
N GLY A 139 18.21 -19.37 29.36
CA GLY A 139 18.49 -20.80 29.34
C GLY A 139 20.00 -21.02 29.37
N GLY A 140 20.50 -21.53 30.50
CA GLY A 140 21.89 -21.91 30.66
C GLY A 140 22.25 -23.05 29.71
N LEU A 141 23.33 -22.86 28.96
CA LEU A 141 24.08 -23.97 28.38
C LEU A 141 24.84 -24.68 29.51
N LEU A 142 24.53 -25.96 29.71
CA LEU A 142 25.46 -27.01 30.14
C LEU A 142 25.16 -28.27 29.31
#